data_AF-A0A2Y9GU29-F1
#
_entry.id   AF-A0A2Y9GU29-F1
#
_cell.length_a   1.000
_cell.length_b   1.000
_cell.length_c   1.000
_cell.angle_alpha   90.00
_cell.angle_beta   90.00
_cell.angle_gamma   90.00
#
_symmetry.space_group_name_H-M   'P 1'
#
loop_
_entity.id
_entity.type
_entity.pdbx_description
1 polymer ?
#
loop_
_entity_poly.entity_id
_entity_poly.type
_entity_poly.pdbx_seq_one_letter_code
_entity_poly.pdbx_strand_id
1 'polypeptide(L)'
;MPVQPPSKDTEEMEAEGDSPAEMNGEEEESEEERSGSQTESEEESSEMDDEDYERRRSECVNEMLDLEKQFSELKEKLFRERLSQLRVRLEEVGAERAPEYTEPLGGLQRSLKIRIQVAGIYKGFCLDVIRNKYECELQGAKQHLESEKLLLYDTLQGELQERIQRLEEDRQSLDISSGPYIVYMLQEIDILEDWTAIKKARAAVSPQKRKADGP
;
A
#
# COMPACT_ATOMS: atom_id res chain seq x y z
N MET A 1 10.07 -9.18 3.42
CA MET A 1 8.98 -9.02 4.40
C MET A 1 9.40 -7.93 5.37
N PRO A 2 8.62 -6.87 5.60
CA PRO A 2 9.00 -5.85 6.58
C PRO A 2 8.56 -6.27 7.98
N VAL A 3 9.53 -6.19 8.90
CA VAL A 3 9.44 -6.49 10.34
C VAL A 3 8.84 -5.29 11.08
N GLN A 4 7.89 -5.53 11.98
CA GLN A 4 7.31 -4.54 12.91
C GLN A 4 8.33 -4.06 13.96
N PRO A 5 8.21 -2.82 14.48
CA PRO A 5 8.92 -2.41 15.69
C PRO A 5 8.15 -2.81 16.98
N PRO A 6 8.84 -2.94 18.13
CA PRO A 6 8.30 -3.49 19.37
C PRO A 6 7.64 -2.43 20.26
N SER A 7 6.63 -2.85 21.02
CA SER A 7 6.04 -2.08 22.12
C SER A 7 6.63 -2.57 23.46
N LYS A 8 7.12 -1.63 24.28
CA LYS A 8 7.37 -1.78 25.73
C LYS A 8 6.65 -0.62 26.41
N ASP A 9 5.61 -0.90 27.19
CA ASP A 9 5.61 -1.20 28.64
C ASP A 9 5.31 0.07 29.44
N THR A 10 4.11 0.13 30.00
CA THR A 10 3.87 0.77 31.31
C THR A 10 2.68 0.05 31.94
N GLU A 11 3.00 -0.87 32.85
CA GLU A 11 2.08 -1.42 33.84
C GLU A 11 1.63 -0.29 34.77
N GLU A 12 0.32 -0.13 34.95
CA GLU A 12 -0.23 0.53 36.13
C GLU A 12 -1.25 -0.41 36.79
N MET A 13 -0.96 -0.65 38.07
CA MET A 13 -1.66 -1.45 39.05
C MET A 13 -3.02 -0.84 39.43
N GLU A 14 -3.94 -1.74 39.76
CA GLU A 14 -4.95 -1.65 40.83
C GLU A 14 -5.92 -0.45 40.88
N ALA A 15 -7.21 -0.76 40.72
CA ALA A 15 -8.27 -0.25 41.60
C ALA A 15 -9.54 -1.08 41.38
N GLU A 16 -9.66 -2.18 42.13
CA GLU A 16 -10.94 -2.78 42.49
C GLU A 16 -11.75 -1.73 43.28
N GLY A 17 -12.82 -1.23 42.65
CA GLY A 17 -13.77 -0.34 43.28
C GLY A 17 -14.89 -1.13 43.93
N ASP A 18 -14.58 -1.73 45.08
CA ASP A 18 -15.57 -2.19 46.06
C ASP A 18 -16.17 -0.98 46.78
N SER A 19 -17.50 -0.92 46.85
CA SER A 19 -18.24 0.04 47.68
C SER A 19 -19.72 -0.37 47.79
N PRO A 20 -20.34 -0.13 48.96
CA PRO A 20 -20.51 -1.19 49.93
C PRO A 20 -21.97 -1.43 50.32
N ALA A 21 -22.14 -2.58 50.96
CA ALA A 21 -23.18 -2.98 51.90
C ALA A 21 -24.26 -1.94 52.27
N GLU A 22 -25.51 -2.33 51.99
CA GLU A 22 -26.66 -1.93 52.80
C GLU A 22 -26.41 -2.31 54.26
N MET A 23 -26.28 -1.32 55.13
CA MET A 23 -26.55 -1.46 56.56
C MET A 23 -26.74 -0.10 57.23
N ASN A 24 -27.56 -0.11 58.27
CA ASN A 24 -27.76 0.94 59.29
C ASN A 24 -28.67 2.12 58.94
N GLY A 25 -29.97 1.83 58.96
CA GLY A 25 -30.92 2.68 59.68
C GLY A 25 -31.06 2.17 61.12
N GLU A 26 -30.03 2.39 61.94
CA GLU A 26 -30.16 2.28 63.39
C GLU A 26 -30.89 3.55 63.86
N GLU A 27 -32.11 3.36 64.35
CA GLU A 27 -32.87 4.36 65.08
C GLU A 27 -32.15 4.59 66.42
N GLU A 28 -31.39 5.68 66.50
CA GLU A 28 -30.83 6.17 67.77
C GLU A 28 -31.97 6.70 68.64
N GLU A 29 -32.17 5.98 69.74
CA GLU A 29 -33.02 6.32 70.87
C GLU A 29 -32.60 7.68 71.45
N SER A 30 -33.52 8.65 71.44
CA SER A 30 -33.40 9.84 72.28
C SER A 30 -34.07 9.54 73.63
N GLU A 31 -33.25 9.27 74.64
CA GLU A 31 -33.66 9.11 76.02
C GLU A 31 -34.23 10.40 76.63
N GLU A 32 -35.29 10.17 77.43
CA GLU A 32 -35.72 10.89 78.63
C GLU A 32 -35.71 12.43 78.65
N GLU A 33 -36.91 13.01 78.66
CA GLU A 33 -37.25 13.98 79.72
C GLU A 33 -38.66 13.68 80.22
N ARG A 34 -38.67 13.04 81.39
CA ARG A 34 -39.85 12.63 82.14
C ARG A 34 -40.34 13.83 82.96
N SER A 35 -41.07 14.76 82.33
CA SER A 35 -41.75 15.83 83.08
C SER A 35 -43.14 15.38 83.51
N GLY A 36 -43.19 14.69 84.65
CA GLY A 36 -44.42 14.43 85.38
C GLY A 36 -44.95 15.72 85.98
N SER A 37 -45.89 16.36 85.29
CA SER A 37 -46.78 17.35 85.91
C SER A 37 -48.15 16.70 86.07
N GLN A 38 -48.35 16.07 87.23
CA GLN A 38 -49.69 15.83 87.74
C GLN A 38 -50.28 17.19 88.12
N THR A 39 -51.08 17.73 87.22
CA THR A 39 -52.06 18.76 87.54
C THR A 39 -53.43 18.16 87.30
N GLU A 40 -54.00 17.63 88.38
CA GLU A 40 -55.43 17.36 88.47
C GLU A 40 -56.11 18.73 88.39
N SER A 41 -56.48 19.10 87.18
CA SER A 41 -57.32 20.26 86.91
C SER A 41 -58.70 19.72 86.60
N GLU A 42 -59.55 19.89 87.59
CA GLU A 42 -60.97 19.58 87.57
C GLU A 42 -61.63 20.25 86.38
N GLU A 43 -62.32 19.42 85.60
CA GLU A 43 -63.53 19.70 84.84
C GLU A 43 -63.79 21.16 84.46
N GLU A 44 -63.19 21.58 83.36
CA GLU A 44 -63.88 22.49 82.45
C GLU A 44 -64.10 21.72 81.15
N SER A 45 -65.14 20.88 81.17
CA SER A 45 -65.76 20.36 79.95
C SER A 45 -66.38 21.56 79.22
N SER A 46 -65.54 22.40 78.61
CA SER A 46 -65.99 23.32 77.59
C SER A 46 -66.55 22.42 76.49
N GLU A 47 -67.87 22.47 76.33
CA GLU A 47 -68.59 22.06 75.14
C GLU A 47 -67.93 22.80 73.97
N MET A 48 -66.82 22.25 73.45
CA MET A 48 -66.32 22.65 72.14
C MET A 48 -67.45 22.31 71.21
N ASP A 49 -67.99 23.33 70.57
CA ASP A 49 -69.02 23.20 69.58
C ASP A 49 -68.56 22.15 68.58
N ASP A 50 -69.19 20.96 68.59
CA ASP A 50 -68.88 19.87 67.68
C ASP A 50 -68.93 20.38 66.22
N GLU A 51 -69.69 21.43 65.96
CA GLU A 51 -69.75 22.14 64.69
C GLU A 51 -68.43 22.82 64.30
N ASP A 52 -67.67 23.40 65.24
CA ASP A 52 -66.37 24.01 64.97
C ASP A 52 -65.29 22.96 64.66
N TYR A 53 -65.33 21.81 65.34
CA TYR A 53 -64.46 20.66 65.01
C TYR A 53 -64.78 20.12 63.61
N GLU A 54 -66.06 19.87 63.33
CA GLU A 54 -66.48 19.35 62.03
C GLU A 54 -66.22 20.37 60.91
N ARG A 55 -66.31 21.68 61.19
CA ARG A 55 -65.92 22.74 60.25
C ARG A 55 -64.45 22.64 59.87
N ARG A 56 -63.53 22.59 60.85
CA ARG A 56 -62.08 22.47 60.59
C ARG A 56 -61.74 21.16 59.88
N ARG A 57 -62.42 20.07 60.23
CA ARG A 57 -62.28 18.78 59.53
C ARG A 57 -62.71 18.90 58.07
N SER A 58 -63.83 19.55 57.81
CA SER A 58 -64.34 19.77 56.45
C SER A 58 -63.41 20.65 55.61
N GLU A 59 -62.83 21.71 56.19
CA GLU A 59 -61.85 22.58 55.53
C GLU A 59 -60.59 21.81 55.13
N CYS A 60 -60.02 21.03 56.06
CA CYS A 60 -58.86 20.18 55.78
C CYS A 60 -59.14 19.16 54.66
N VAL A 61 -60.30 18.51 54.68
CA VAL A 61 -60.70 17.58 53.62
C VAL A 61 -60.88 18.30 52.29
N ASN A 62 -61.45 19.50 52.27
CA ASN A 62 -61.62 20.30 51.05
C ASN A 62 -60.27 20.72 50.46
N GLU A 63 -59.32 21.17 51.28
CA GLU A 63 -57.96 21.49 50.83
C GLU A 63 -57.25 20.25 50.26
N MET A 64 -57.40 19.08 50.89
CA MET A 64 -56.86 17.82 50.36
C MET A 64 -57.50 17.45 49.02
N LEU A 65 -58.81 17.66 48.86
CA LEU A 65 -59.51 17.40 47.59
C LEU A 65 -59.02 18.33 46.47
N ASP A 66 -58.80 19.61 46.78
CA ASP A 66 -58.26 20.57 45.82
C ASP A 66 -56.83 20.20 45.39
N LEU A 67 -55.99 19.78 46.33
CA LEU A 67 -54.65 19.28 46.04
C LEU A 67 -54.68 18.01 45.19
N GLU A 68 -55.50 17.01 45.56
CA GLU A 68 -55.62 15.77 44.79
C GLU A 68 -56.08 16.05 43.36
N LYS A 69 -57.02 17.00 43.18
CA LYS A 69 -57.44 17.47 41.86
C LYS A 69 -56.27 18.06 41.08
N GLN A 70 -55.49 18.96 41.67
CA GLN A 70 -54.31 19.54 41.02
C GLN A 70 -53.27 18.47 40.66
N PHE A 71 -53.01 17.51 41.54
CA PHE A 71 -52.10 16.39 41.27
C PHE A 71 -52.61 15.51 40.12
N SER A 72 -53.90 15.22 40.08
CA SER A 72 -54.51 14.43 39.01
C SER A 72 -54.40 15.12 37.64
N GLU A 73 -54.69 16.43 37.58
CA GLU A 73 -54.56 17.24 36.37
C GLU A 73 -53.10 17.33 35.90
N LEU A 74 -52.16 17.52 36.83
CA LEU A 74 -50.73 17.59 36.52
C LEU A 74 -50.22 16.25 35.99
N LYS A 75 -50.63 15.14 36.63
CA LYS A 75 -50.29 13.78 36.20
C LYS A 75 -50.82 13.51 34.79
N GLU A 76 -52.06 13.90 34.50
CA GLU A 76 -52.65 13.72 33.18
C GLU A 76 -51.91 14.54 32.11
N LYS A 77 -51.52 15.79 32.40
CA LYS A 77 -50.71 16.62 31.51
C LYS A 77 -49.36 15.96 31.22
N LEU A 78 -48.66 15.49 32.26
CA LEU A 78 -47.37 14.82 32.12
C LEU A 78 -47.47 13.57 31.23
N PHE A 79 -48.50 12.74 31.42
CA PHE A 79 -48.73 11.57 30.58
C PHE A 79 -49.07 11.94 29.14
N ARG A 80 -49.90 12.97 28.92
CA ARG A 80 -50.22 13.45 27.57
C ARG A 80 -48.98 13.97 26.84
N GLU A 81 -48.14 14.74 27.51
CA GLU A 81 -46.88 15.24 26.96
C GLU A 81 -45.93 14.09 26.64
N ARG A 82 -45.74 13.15 27.58
CA ARG A 82 -44.88 11.99 27.38
C ARG A 82 -45.34 11.13 26.21
N LEU A 83 -46.64 10.87 26.10
CA LEU A 83 -47.21 10.11 24.99
C LEU A 83 -47.02 10.83 23.66
N SER A 84 -47.15 12.16 23.65
CA SER A 84 -46.93 12.98 22.45
C SER A 84 -45.46 12.93 21.99
N GLN A 85 -44.50 13.06 22.92
CA GLN A 85 -43.07 12.89 22.62
C GLN A 85 -42.78 11.50 22.03
N LEU A 86 -43.35 10.44 22.61
CA LEU A 86 -43.15 9.08 22.11
C LEU A 86 -43.76 8.88 20.72
N ARG A 87 -44.93 9.46 20.44
CA ARG A 87 -45.56 9.41 19.11
C ARG A 87 -44.70 10.09 18.06
N VAL A 88 -44.15 11.27 18.35
CA VAL A 88 -43.25 11.98 17.43
C VAL A 88 -41.99 11.16 17.16
N ARG A 89 -41.33 10.62 18.19
CA ARG A 89 -40.16 9.75 18.01
C ARG A 89 -40.48 8.51 17.18
N LEU A 90 -41.63 7.87 17.42
CA LEU A 90 -42.07 6.72 16.64
C LEU A 90 -42.31 7.08 15.17
N GLU A 91 -42.89 8.26 14.90
CA GLU A 91 -43.07 8.77 13.54
C GLU A 91 -41.73 9.09 12.86
N GLU A 92 -40.78 9.69 13.57
CA GLU A 92 -39.42 9.94 13.06
C GLU A 92 -38.68 8.66 12.70
N VAL A 93 -38.78 7.64 13.54
CA VAL A 93 -38.21 6.30 13.28
C VAL A 93 -38.93 5.65 12.10
N GLY A 94 -40.26 5.67 12.07
CA GLY A 94 -41.06 5.11 10.98
C GLY A 94 -40.86 5.82 9.64
N ALA A 95 -40.51 7.10 9.66
CA ALA A 95 -40.15 7.89 8.48
C ALA A 95 -38.66 7.80 8.12
N GLU A 96 -37.87 6.96 8.80
CA GLU A 96 -36.43 6.78 8.59
C GLU A 96 -35.60 8.08 8.76
N ARG A 97 -36.10 9.04 9.56
CA ARG A 97 -35.44 10.34 9.81
C ARG A 97 -34.83 10.45 11.20
N ALA A 98 -34.94 9.41 12.02
CA ALA A 98 -34.40 9.40 13.37
C ALA A 98 -32.87 9.61 13.35
N PRO A 99 -32.37 10.72 13.95
CA PRO A 99 -30.97 11.14 13.81
C PRO A 99 -29.99 10.10 14.37
N GLU A 100 -30.42 9.41 15.43
CA GLU A 100 -29.70 8.33 16.12
C GLU A 100 -29.22 7.22 15.16
N TYR A 101 -29.95 7.00 14.06
CA TYR A 101 -29.61 5.99 13.05
C TYR A 101 -29.06 6.62 11.76
N THR A 102 -29.60 7.77 11.33
CA THR A 102 -29.20 8.39 10.06
C THR A 102 -27.78 8.94 10.08
N GLU A 103 -27.32 9.47 11.22
CA GLU A 103 -25.96 10.00 11.34
C GLU A 103 -24.89 8.90 11.23
N PRO A 104 -24.96 7.78 11.99
CA PRO A 104 -24.07 6.63 11.79
C PRO A 104 -24.13 6.07 10.37
N LEU A 105 -25.33 5.97 9.78
CA LEU A 105 -25.50 5.51 8.41
C LEU A 105 -24.76 6.42 7.41
N GLY A 106 -24.88 7.74 7.53
CA GLY A 106 -24.14 8.68 6.71
C GLY A 106 -22.62 8.61 6.91
N GLY A 107 -22.16 8.33 8.14
CA GLY A 107 -20.76 8.00 8.42
C GLY A 107 -20.28 6.76 7.68
N LEU A 108 -21.06 5.68 7.73
CA LEU A 108 -20.74 4.41 7.08
C LEU A 108 -20.74 4.53 5.55
N GLN A 109 -21.70 5.27 4.97
CA GLN A 109 -21.75 5.55 3.54
C GLN A 109 -20.51 6.34 3.06
N ARG A 110 -20.07 7.34 3.83
CA ARG A 110 -18.82 8.07 3.55
C ARG A 110 -17.61 7.13 3.60
N SER A 111 -17.51 6.29 4.63
CA SER A 111 -16.45 5.28 4.75
C SER A 111 -16.42 4.30 3.58
N LEU A 112 -17.59 3.82 3.14
CA LEU A 112 -17.72 2.96 1.96
C LEU A 112 -17.19 3.65 0.70
N LYS A 113 -17.59 4.91 0.47
CA LYS A 113 -17.12 5.70 -0.69
C LYS A 113 -15.59 5.84 -0.69
N ILE A 114 -15.00 6.15 0.46
CA ILE A 114 -13.54 6.27 0.61
C ILE A 114 -12.87 4.92 0.32
N ARG A 115 -13.39 3.80 0.88
CA ARG A 115 -12.82 2.47 0.63
C ARG A 115 -12.83 2.09 -0.85
N ILE A 116 -13.92 2.39 -1.56
CA ILE A 116 -14.02 2.14 -3.01
C ILE A 116 -12.98 2.98 -3.76
N GLN A 117 -12.82 4.27 -3.42
CA GLN A 117 -11.83 5.15 -4.06
C GLN A 117 -10.41 4.64 -3.83
N VAL A 118 -10.06 4.31 -2.58
CA VAL A 118 -8.74 3.77 -2.23
C VAL A 118 -8.47 2.46 -2.96
N ALA A 119 -9.43 1.54 -3.01
CA ALA A 119 -9.30 0.29 -3.75
C ALA A 119 -9.09 0.52 -5.26
N GLY A 120 -9.78 1.52 -5.83
CA GLY A 120 -9.59 1.94 -7.23
C GLY A 120 -8.18 2.44 -7.51
N ILE A 121 -7.66 3.32 -6.64
CA ILE A 121 -6.28 3.85 -6.74
C ILE A 121 -5.26 2.71 -6.60
N TYR A 122 -5.44 1.84 -5.61
CA TYR A 122 -4.56 0.70 -5.39
C TYR A 122 -4.50 -0.23 -6.61
N LYS A 123 -5.67 -0.55 -7.19
CA LYS A 123 -5.75 -1.32 -8.45
C LYS A 123 -4.97 -0.65 -9.57
N GLY A 124 -5.08 0.67 -9.71
CA GLY A 124 -4.32 1.46 -10.67
C GLY A 124 -2.80 1.25 -10.51
N PHE A 125 -2.29 1.41 -9.29
CA PHE A 125 -0.87 1.18 -9.01
C PHE A 125 -0.43 -0.26 -9.29
N CYS A 126 -1.25 -1.26 -8.96
CA CYS A 126 -0.93 -2.65 -9.30
C CYS A 126 -0.78 -2.86 -10.81
N LEU A 127 -1.66 -2.28 -11.62
CA LEU A 127 -1.58 -2.36 -13.08
C LEU A 127 -0.34 -1.64 -13.61
N ASP A 128 -0.01 -0.47 -13.07
CA ASP A 128 1.19 0.28 -13.45
C ASP A 128 2.47 -0.51 -13.14
N VAL A 129 2.55 -1.16 -11.97
CA VAL A 129 3.69 -2.03 -11.61
C VAL A 129 3.82 -3.19 -12.59
N ILE A 130 2.71 -3.84 -12.96
CA ILE A 130 2.72 -4.95 -13.93
C ILE A 130 3.21 -4.45 -15.30
N ARG A 131 2.67 -3.33 -15.77
CA ARG A 131 3.08 -2.72 -17.04
C ARG A 131 4.56 -2.39 -17.06
N ASN A 132 5.06 -1.73 -16.00
CA ASN A 132 6.46 -1.35 -15.91
C ASN A 132 7.38 -2.58 -15.90
N LYS A 133 7.03 -3.65 -15.16
CA LYS A 133 7.79 -4.91 -15.18
C LYS A 133 7.85 -5.51 -16.58
N TYR A 134 6.70 -5.59 -17.25
CA TYR A 134 6.61 -6.09 -18.62
C TYR A 134 7.47 -5.27 -19.59
N GLU A 135 7.41 -3.95 -19.53
CA GLU A 135 8.19 -3.06 -20.39
C GLU A 135 9.70 -3.21 -20.15
N CYS A 136 10.13 -3.27 -18.88
CA CYS A 136 11.53 -3.51 -18.53
C CYS A 136 12.03 -4.87 -19.01
N GLU A 137 11.25 -5.94 -18.83
CA GLU A 137 11.60 -7.28 -19.34
C GLU A 137 11.71 -7.31 -20.86
N LEU A 138 10.76 -6.68 -21.56
CA LEU A 138 10.79 -6.58 -23.01
C LEU A 138 12.03 -5.82 -23.50
N GLN A 139 12.38 -4.72 -22.84
CA GLN A 139 13.58 -3.94 -23.16
C GLN A 139 14.85 -4.75 -22.88
N GLY A 140 14.93 -5.42 -21.72
CA GLY A 140 16.06 -6.26 -21.36
C GLY A 140 16.29 -7.39 -22.36
N ALA A 141 15.22 -8.07 -22.79
CA ALA A 141 15.30 -9.14 -23.78
C ALA A 141 15.79 -8.64 -25.15
N LYS A 142 15.33 -7.46 -25.59
CA LYS A 142 15.79 -6.84 -26.85
C LYS A 142 17.27 -6.50 -26.79
N GLN A 143 17.71 -5.83 -25.72
CA GLN A 143 19.11 -5.45 -25.53
C GLN A 143 20.02 -6.69 -25.42
N HIS A 144 19.58 -7.72 -24.71
CA HIS A 144 20.30 -8.98 -24.62
C HIS A 144 20.49 -9.62 -26.00
N LEU A 145 19.43 -9.70 -26.81
CA LEU A 145 19.52 -10.24 -28.17
C LEU A 145 20.47 -9.43 -29.06
N GLU A 146 20.40 -8.10 -29.00
CA GLU A 146 21.28 -7.23 -29.77
C GLU A 146 22.75 -7.40 -29.36
N SER A 147 23.03 -7.51 -28.07
CA SER A 147 24.38 -7.74 -27.53
C SER A 147 24.93 -9.11 -27.95
N GLU A 148 24.14 -10.18 -27.82
CA GLU A 148 24.54 -11.53 -28.22
C GLU A 148 24.82 -11.61 -29.72
N LYS A 149 23.97 -10.96 -30.53
CA LYS A 149 24.17 -10.87 -31.97
C LYS A 149 25.51 -10.19 -32.30
N LEU A 150 25.80 -9.05 -31.66
CA LEU A 150 27.05 -8.32 -31.88
C LEU A 150 28.27 -9.16 -31.45
N LEU A 151 28.21 -9.76 -30.26
CA LEU A 151 29.29 -10.60 -29.73
C LEU A 151 29.58 -11.80 -30.65
N LEU A 152 28.55 -12.40 -31.24
CA LEU A 152 28.71 -13.49 -32.20
C LEU A 152 29.39 -13.03 -33.49
N TYR A 153 29.03 -11.85 -34.00
CA TYR A 153 29.72 -11.27 -35.17
C TYR A 153 31.19 -10.98 -34.89
N ASP A 154 31.51 -10.39 -33.74
CA ASP A 154 32.89 -10.11 -33.34
C ASP A 154 33.69 -11.40 -33.17
N THR A 155 33.09 -12.43 -32.57
CA THR A 155 33.70 -13.76 -32.40
C THR A 155 34.00 -14.39 -33.76
N LEU A 156 33.01 -14.42 -34.66
CA LEU A 156 33.18 -14.98 -36.01
C LEU A 156 34.23 -14.20 -36.81
N GLN A 157 34.22 -12.87 -36.71
CA GLN A 157 35.20 -12.03 -37.37
C GLN A 157 36.61 -12.32 -36.86
N GLY A 158 36.78 -12.46 -35.54
CA GLY A 158 38.05 -12.85 -34.92
C GLY A 158 38.53 -14.22 -35.40
N GLU A 159 37.66 -15.23 -35.40
CA GLU A 159 38.00 -16.58 -35.90
C GLU A 159 38.42 -16.56 -37.38
N LEU A 160 37.74 -15.79 -38.22
CA LEU A 160 38.09 -15.64 -39.63
C LEU A 160 39.44 -14.93 -39.80
N GLN A 161 39.70 -13.87 -39.02
CA GLN A 161 40.97 -13.14 -39.04
C GLN A 161 42.13 -14.02 -38.61
N GLU A 162 42.00 -14.78 -37.52
CA GLU A 162 43.02 -15.75 -37.10
C GLU A 162 43.25 -16.82 -38.16
N ARG A 163 42.19 -17.29 -38.82
CA ARG A 163 42.31 -18.31 -39.87
C ARG A 163 43.01 -17.77 -41.11
N ILE A 164 42.75 -16.52 -41.48
CA ILE A 164 43.49 -15.81 -42.53
C ILE A 164 44.97 -15.70 -42.14
N GLN A 165 45.26 -15.23 -40.93
CA GLN A 165 46.63 -15.08 -40.43
C GLN A 165 47.40 -16.41 -40.46
N ARG A 166 46.79 -17.49 -39.96
CA ARG A 166 47.41 -18.84 -40.00
C ARG A 166 47.71 -19.29 -41.44
N LEU A 167 46.81 -19.04 -42.39
CA LEU A 167 47.04 -19.36 -43.81
C LEU A 167 48.14 -18.51 -44.43
N GLU A 168 48.27 -17.25 -44.02
CA GLU A 168 49.35 -16.35 -44.47
C GLU A 168 50.71 -16.78 -43.91
N GLU A 169 50.76 -17.16 -42.63
CA GLU A 169 51.94 -17.74 -41.98
C GLU A 169 52.36 -19.06 -42.66
N ASP A 170 51.41 -19.96 -42.91
CA ASP A 170 51.67 -21.21 -43.64
C ASP A 170 52.24 -20.93 -45.04
N ARG A 171 51.67 -19.96 -45.78
CA ARG A 171 52.17 -19.57 -47.11
C ARG A 171 53.59 -19.01 -47.05
N GLN A 172 53.89 -18.15 -46.08
CA GLN A 172 55.23 -17.58 -45.87
C GLN A 172 56.24 -18.66 -45.47
N SER A 173 55.82 -19.63 -44.64
CA SER A 173 56.70 -20.74 -44.23
C SER A 173 57.09 -21.66 -45.40
N LEU A 174 56.16 -21.90 -46.35
CA LEU A 174 56.42 -22.61 -47.60
C LEU A 174 57.37 -21.85 -48.52
N ASP A 175 57.20 -20.52 -48.62
CA ASP A 175 58.03 -19.66 -49.47
C ASP A 175 59.49 -19.58 -48.98
N ILE A 176 59.70 -19.63 -47.66
CA ILE A 176 61.03 -19.65 -47.03
C ILE A 176 61.68 -21.05 -47.07
N SER A 177 60.87 -22.12 -47.12
CA SER A 177 61.34 -23.51 -47.16
C SER A 177 61.57 -24.06 -48.58
N SER A 178 61.18 -23.35 -49.64
CA SER A 178 61.55 -23.70 -51.00
C SER A 178 63.04 -23.42 -51.18
N GLY A 179 63.82 -24.47 -51.51
CA GLY A 179 65.28 -24.46 -51.57
C GLY A 179 65.89 -23.36 -52.46
N PRO A 180 67.24 -23.27 -52.52
CA PRO A 180 67.95 -22.07 -52.94
C PRO A 180 67.46 -21.56 -54.31
N TYR A 181 66.72 -20.45 -54.29
CA TYR A 181 66.45 -19.71 -55.50
C TYR A 181 67.78 -19.12 -55.99
N ILE A 182 68.25 -19.61 -57.14
CA ILE A 182 69.33 -18.95 -57.87
C ILE A 182 68.76 -17.66 -58.43
N VAL A 183 68.84 -16.59 -57.64
CA VAL A 183 68.62 -15.24 -58.13
C VAL A 183 69.85 -14.87 -58.95
N TYR A 184 69.73 -15.00 -60.27
CA TYR A 184 70.73 -14.43 -61.16
C TYR A 184 70.71 -12.91 -60.98
N MET A 185 71.66 -12.38 -60.20
CA MET A 185 71.90 -10.94 -60.09
C MET A 185 72.57 -10.44 -61.37
N LEU A 186 71.91 -10.64 -62.51
CA LEU A 186 72.33 -10.11 -63.80
C LEU A 186 71.83 -8.67 -63.88
N GLN A 187 72.73 -7.72 -64.14
CA GLN A 187 72.31 -6.36 -64.43
C GLN A 187 71.67 -6.34 -65.82
N GLU A 188 70.70 -5.44 -66.04
CA GLU A 188 70.07 -5.27 -67.36
C GLU A 188 71.11 -5.04 -68.46
N ILE A 189 72.23 -4.39 -68.12
CA ILE A 189 73.39 -4.20 -69.00
C ILE A 189 74.00 -5.53 -69.44
N ASP A 190 74.27 -6.46 -68.51
CA ASP A 190 74.91 -7.75 -68.81
C ASP A 190 73.99 -8.60 -69.70
N ILE A 191 72.68 -8.57 -69.43
CA ILE A 191 71.66 -9.26 -70.24
C ILE A 191 71.63 -8.69 -71.66
N LEU A 192 71.73 -7.37 -71.81
CA LEU A 192 71.71 -6.71 -73.10
C LEU A 192 72.99 -6.99 -73.90
N GLU A 193 74.14 -7.01 -73.22
CA GLU A 193 75.43 -7.38 -73.82
C GLU A 193 75.41 -8.83 -74.30
N ASP A 194 74.98 -9.77 -73.46
CA ASP A 194 74.84 -11.19 -73.82
C ASP A 194 73.85 -11.38 -74.98
N TRP A 195 72.72 -10.68 -74.97
CA TRP A 195 71.76 -10.71 -76.07
C TRP A 195 72.38 -10.22 -77.38
N THR A 196 73.21 -9.18 -77.31
CA THR A 196 73.93 -8.63 -78.45
C THR A 196 75.01 -9.59 -78.94
N ALA A 197 75.74 -10.22 -78.02
CA ALA A 197 76.74 -11.24 -78.31
C ALA A 197 76.10 -12.47 -78.99
N ILE A 198 74.95 -12.93 -78.50
CA ILE A 198 74.18 -14.04 -79.11
C ILE A 198 73.72 -13.66 -80.52
N LYS A 199 73.16 -12.47 -80.72
CA LYS A 199 72.77 -12.01 -82.07
C LYS A 199 73.96 -11.95 -83.02
N LYS A 200 75.10 -11.44 -82.55
CA LYS A 200 76.33 -11.33 -83.35
C LYS A 200 76.90 -12.71 -83.69
N ALA A 201 76.95 -13.62 -82.72
CA ALA A 201 77.38 -15.00 -82.95
C ALA A 201 76.45 -15.73 -83.93
N ARG A 202 75.13 -15.59 -83.79
CA ARG A 202 74.15 -16.14 -84.74
C ARG A 202 74.33 -15.59 -86.15
N ALA A 203 74.63 -14.30 -86.29
CA ALA A 203 74.93 -13.69 -87.59
C ALA A 203 76.25 -14.23 -88.18
N ALA A 204 77.28 -14.42 -87.35
CA ALA A 204 78.58 -14.96 -87.76
C ALA A 204 78.53 -16.45 -88.15
N VAL A 205 77.57 -17.22 -87.62
CA VAL A 205 77.34 -18.64 -87.93
C VAL A 205 76.42 -18.84 -89.16
N SER A 206 76.16 -17.78 -89.94
CA SER A 206 75.49 -17.91 -91.24
C SER A 206 76.28 -18.88 -92.14
N PRO A 207 75.67 -19.91 -92.76
CA PRO A 207 76.42 -20.91 -93.52
C PRO A 207 77.09 -20.28 -94.74
N GLN A 208 78.42 -20.36 -94.81
CA GLN A 208 79.11 -20.12 -96.08
C GLN A 208 78.63 -21.15 -97.10
N LYS A 209 77.98 -20.68 -98.17
CA LYS A 209 77.70 -21.47 -99.38
C LYS A 209 79.01 -22.07 -99.88
N ARG A 210 79.23 -23.37 -99.66
CA ARG A 210 80.18 -24.13 -100.48
C ARG A 210 79.56 -24.29 -101.87
N LYS A 211 80.03 -23.49 -102.84
CA LYS A 211 79.94 -23.88 -104.25
C LYS A 211 81.06 -24.90 -104.49
N ALA A 212 80.68 -26.14 -104.76
CA ALA A 212 81.55 -27.15 -105.37
C ALA A 212 81.29 -27.15 -106.88
N ASP A 213 82.36 -27.33 -107.64
CA ASP A 213 82.49 -27.18 -109.09
C ASP A 213 81.55 -28.08 -109.92
N GLY A 214 81.16 -27.56 -111.09
CA GLY A 214 80.61 -28.33 -112.20
C GLY A 214 81.72 -28.92 -113.09
N PRO A 215 81.35 -29.84 -114.01
CA PRO A 215 82.28 -30.60 -114.84
C PRO A 215 83.05 -29.76 -115.87
#